data_AF-A0AA38G5V4-F1
#
_entry.id   AF-A0AA38G5V4-F1
#
_cell.length_a   1.000
_cell.length_b   1.000
_cell.length_c   1.000
_cell.angle_alpha   90.00
_cell.angle_beta   90.00
_cell.angle_gamma   90.00
#
_symmetry.space_group_name_H-M   'P 1'
#
loop_
_entity.id
_entity.type
_entity.pdbx_description
1 polymer ?
#
loop_
_entity_poly.entity_id
_entity_poly.type
_entity_poly.pdbx_seq_one_letter_code
_entity_poly.pdbx_strand_id
1 'polypeptide(L)'
;YGDKTDPRFLLSEFENIKKNPNELMHDFNIRFNKALSIFPVNLRPCDESCLMKYADAFDKKDAYYLKDKKPGTLRHAFTMALQIKNIKVVEKPPKRE
;
A
#
# COMPACT_ATOMS: atom_id res chain seq x y z
N TYR A 1 -26.82 3.25 12.81
CA TYR A 1 -26.21 3.37 11.47
C TYR A 1 -25.10 4.39 11.58
N GLY A 2 -23.84 3.94 11.57
CA GLY A 2 -22.67 4.78 11.80
C GLY A 2 -22.38 5.65 10.59
N ASP A 3 -22.14 6.93 10.85
CA ASP A 3 -21.78 7.92 9.86
C ASP A 3 -20.43 7.51 9.24
N LYS A 4 -20.44 7.11 7.96
CA LYS A 4 -19.23 6.62 7.25
C LYS A 4 -18.19 7.73 7.01
N THR A 5 -18.53 8.95 7.41
CA THR A 5 -17.70 10.16 7.41
C THR A 5 -17.12 10.47 8.78
N ASP A 6 -17.45 9.70 9.82
CA ASP A 6 -16.84 9.87 11.14
C ASP A 6 -15.32 9.63 11.03
N PRO A 7 -14.49 10.58 11.47
CA PRO A 7 -13.04 10.50 11.29
C PRO A 7 -12.40 9.34 12.04
N ARG A 8 -13.00 8.84 13.13
CA ARG A 8 -12.52 7.65 13.85
C ARG A 8 -12.83 6.40 13.06
N PHE A 9 -13.99 6.35 12.41
CA PHE A 9 -14.34 5.27 11.48
C PHE A 9 -13.37 5.24 10.30
N LEU A 10 -13.08 6.38 9.69
CA LEU A 10 -12.12 6.50 8.58
C LEU A 10 -10.70 6.10 8.99
N LEU A 11 -10.24 6.53 10.17
CA LEU A 11 -8.93 6.16 10.70
C LEU A 11 -8.84 4.64 10.92
N SER A 12 -9.85 4.04 11.54
CA SER A 12 -9.90 2.59 11.76
C SER A 12 -9.88 1.81 10.45
N GLU A 13 -10.64 2.24 9.43
CA GLU A 13 -10.62 1.62 8.11
C GLU A 13 -9.24 1.72 7.45
N PHE A 14 -8.57 2.88 7.57
CA PHE A 14 -7.23 3.07 7.06
C PHE A 14 -6.18 2.24 7.81
N GLU A 15 -6.28 2.12 9.13
CA GLU A 15 -5.40 1.27 9.92
C GLU A 15 -5.60 -0.22 9.62
N ASN A 16 -6.79 -0.63 9.21
CA ASN A 16 -7.08 -2.00 8.81
C ASN A 16 -6.86 -2.29 7.33
N ILE A 17 -6.44 -1.30 6.54
CA ILE A 17 -6.19 -1.50 5.11
C ILE A 17 -5.03 -2.48 4.91
N LYS A 18 -5.35 -3.59 4.26
CA LYS A 18 -4.39 -4.62 3.84
C LYS A 18 -4.63 -4.97 2.39
N LYS A 19 -3.56 -5.26 1.66
CA LYS A 19 -3.67 -5.76 0.31
C LYS A 19 -4.20 -7.18 0.35
N ASN A 20 -5.25 -7.45 -0.44
CA ASN A 20 -5.74 -8.80 -0.60
C ASN A 20 -4.77 -9.64 -1.46
N PRO A 21 -4.64 -10.95 -1.21
CA PRO A 21 -3.72 -11.81 -1.97
C PRO A 21 -4.04 -11.82 -3.48
N ASN A 22 -5.33 -11.85 -3.82
CA ASN A 22 -5.83 -11.85 -5.19
C ASN A 22 -6.00 -10.44 -5.81
N GLU A 23 -5.83 -9.37 -5.02
CA GLU A 23 -5.94 -7.99 -5.52
C GLU A 23 -4.67 -7.63 -6.31
N LEU A 24 -4.88 -6.98 -7.46
CA LEU A 24 -3.78 -6.43 -8.25
C LEU A 24 -3.14 -5.26 -7.51
N MET A 25 -1.84 -5.05 -7.73
CA MET A 25 -1.11 -3.99 -7.03
C MET A 25 -1.65 -2.60 -7.40
N HIS A 26 -2.07 -2.44 -8.66
CA HIS A 26 -2.64 -1.21 -9.15
C HIS A 26 -3.96 -0.86 -8.45
N ASP A 27 -4.89 -1.81 -8.37
CA ASP A 27 -6.16 -1.66 -7.66
C ASP A 27 -5.96 -1.35 -6.18
N PHE A 28 -5.02 -2.04 -5.53
CA PHE A 28 -4.66 -1.75 -4.14
C PHE A 28 -4.15 -0.31 -3.96
N ASN A 29 -3.25 0.16 -4.85
CA ASN A 29 -2.72 1.52 -4.77
C ASN A 29 -3.82 2.57 -4.95
N ILE A 30 -4.77 2.34 -5.86
CA ILE A 30 -5.94 3.20 -6.03
C ILE A 30 -6.77 3.23 -4.75
N ARG A 31 -7.07 2.05 -4.17
CA ARG A 31 -7.86 1.94 -2.94
C ARG A 31 -7.18 2.64 -1.77
N PHE A 32 -5.87 2.47 -1.61
CA PHE A 32 -5.08 3.11 -0.56
C PHE A 32 -5.05 4.64 -0.72
N ASN A 33 -4.84 5.14 -1.94
CA ASN A 33 -4.86 6.57 -2.22
C ASN A 33 -6.25 7.18 -2.02
N LYS A 34 -7.31 6.44 -2.37
CA LYS A 34 -8.69 6.86 -2.14
C LYS A 34 -9.00 6.94 -0.66
N ALA A 35 -8.56 5.96 0.14
CA ALA A 35 -8.70 5.99 1.60
C ALA A 35 -8.04 7.24 2.19
N LEU A 36 -6.82 7.56 1.76
CA LEU A 36 -6.13 8.79 2.19
C LEU A 36 -6.84 10.07 1.76
N SER A 37 -7.44 10.09 0.56
CA SER A 37 -8.14 11.26 0.04
C SER A 37 -9.48 11.54 0.73
N ILE A 38 -10.05 10.58 1.45
CA ILE A 38 -11.30 10.76 2.21
C ILE A 38 -11.03 11.50 3.53
N PHE A 39 -9.79 11.48 4.04
CA PHE A 39 -9.46 12.22 5.25
C PHE A 39 -9.54 13.73 5.00
N PRO A 40 -10.20 14.48 5.89
CA PRO A 40 -10.10 15.93 5.89
C PRO A 40 -8.65 16.34 6.13
N VAL A 41 -8.22 17.46 5.53
CA VAL A 41 -6.81 17.92 5.51
C VAL A 41 -6.18 17.94 6.91
N ASN A 42 -6.96 18.30 7.93
CA ASN A 42 -6.50 18.43 9.32
C ASN A 42 -6.32 17.09 10.05
N LEU A 43 -6.82 15.99 9.48
CA LEU A 43 -6.78 14.64 10.05
C LEU A 43 -6.03 13.65 9.16
N ARG A 44 -5.49 14.12 8.03
CA ARG A 44 -4.70 13.30 7.14
C ARG A 44 -3.40 12.88 7.87
N PRO A 45 -3.05 11.59 7.90
CA PRO A 45 -1.80 11.16 8.50
C PRO A 45 -0.61 11.76 7.74
N CYS A 46 0.49 12.02 8.46
CA CYS A 46 1.74 12.48 7.85
C CYS A 46 2.24 11.48 6.80
N ASP A 47 2.99 11.97 5.81
CA ASP A 47 3.49 11.14 4.71
C ASP A 47 4.32 9.94 5.21
N GLU A 48 5.12 10.13 6.26
CA GLU A 48 5.92 9.05 6.84
C GLU A 48 5.04 7.95 7.46
N SER A 49 3.99 8.33 8.20
CA SER A 49 3.01 7.37 8.74
C SER A 49 2.28 6.64 7.62
N CYS A 50 1.93 7.33 6.53
CA CYS A 50 1.31 6.70 5.38
C CYS A 50 2.24 5.70 4.69
N LEU A 51 3.53 6.01 4.58
CA LEU A 51 4.55 5.13 4.01
C LEU A 51 4.76 3.88 4.85
N MET A 52 4.87 4.04 6.17
CA MET A 52 4.96 2.92 7.10
C MET A 52 3.71 2.03 7.00
N LYS A 53 2.52 2.66 6.95
CA LYS A 53 1.27 1.92 6.82
C LYS A 53 1.13 1.21 5.48
N TYR A 54 1.58 1.84 4.41
CA TYR A 54 1.59 1.25 3.09
C TYR A 54 2.46 -0.01 3.08
N ALA A 55 3.69 0.05 3.61
CA ALA A 55 4.56 -1.11 3.72
C ALA A 55 3.95 -2.23 4.58
N ASP A 56 3.30 -1.88 5.70
CA ASP A 56 2.62 -2.83 6.60
C ASP A 56 1.38 -3.50 5.99
N ALA A 57 0.76 -2.86 4.99
CA ALA A 57 -0.41 -3.41 4.31
C ALA A 57 -0.08 -4.61 3.40
N PHE A 58 1.20 -4.91 3.16
CA PHE A 58 1.66 -6.03 2.35
C PHE A 58 2.05 -7.24 3.19
N ASP A 59 2.19 -8.39 2.53
CA ASP A 59 2.79 -9.58 3.14
C ASP A 59 4.25 -9.32 3.54
N LYS A 60 4.75 -10.04 4.56
CA LYS A 60 6.08 -9.84 5.16
C LYS A 60 7.21 -9.69 4.14
N LYS A 61 7.18 -10.45 3.04
CA LYS A 61 8.21 -10.39 1.99
C LYS A 61 8.21 -9.05 1.24
N ASP A 62 7.04 -8.59 0.80
CA ASP A 62 6.91 -7.36 0.01
C ASP A 62 7.05 -6.13 0.91
N ALA A 63 6.55 -6.22 2.15
CA ALA A 63 6.75 -5.23 3.20
C ALA A 63 8.24 -5.03 3.50
N TYR A 64 9.02 -6.11 3.59
CA TYR A 64 10.46 -6.03 3.81
C TYR A 64 11.16 -5.30 2.68
N TYR A 65 10.87 -5.64 1.42
CA TYR A 65 11.48 -4.99 0.27
C TYR A 65 11.17 -3.49 0.21
N LEU A 66 9.93 -3.09 0.49
CA LEU A 66 9.54 -1.68 0.55
C LEU A 66 10.24 -0.94 1.69
N LYS A 67 10.40 -1.57 2.86
CA LYS A 67 11.11 -0.99 4.02
C LYS A 67 12.62 -0.84 3.75
N ASP A 68 13.24 -1.84 3.14
CA ASP A 68 14.67 -1.83 2.77
C ASP A 68 14.99 -0.66 1.83
N LYS A 69 14.13 -0.45 0.83
CA LYS A 69 14.31 0.58 -0.19
C LYS A 69 14.03 2.01 0.27
N LYS A 70 13.39 2.20 1.44
CA LYS A 70 13.07 3.51 2.03
C LYS A 70 12.53 4.54 1.03
N PRO A 71 11.36 4.30 0.42
CA PRO A 71 10.76 5.25 -0.52
C PRO A 71 10.50 6.60 0.18
N GLY A 72 10.98 7.69 -0.41
CA GLY A 72 10.82 9.04 0.16
C GLY A 72 9.41 9.63 0.01
N THR A 73 8.55 9.06 -0.84
CA THR A 73 7.16 9.51 -1.03
C THR A 73 6.24 8.34 -1.34
N LEU A 74 4.95 8.46 -1.02
CA LEU A 74 3.94 7.45 -1.35
C LEU A 74 3.93 7.11 -2.85
N ARG A 75 4.08 8.13 -3.71
CA ARG A 75 4.13 7.93 -5.16
C ARG A 75 5.31 7.04 -5.55
N HIS A 76 6.47 7.26 -4.94
CA HIS A 76 7.64 6.41 -5.14
C HIS A 76 7.34 4.98 -4.65
N ALA A 77 6.78 4.83 -3.45
CA ALA A 77 6.41 3.52 -2.91
C ALA A 77 5.45 2.75 -3.83
N PHE A 78 4.46 3.42 -4.43
CA PHE A 78 3.53 2.82 -5.39
C PHE A 78 4.24 2.31 -6.65
N THR A 79 5.18 3.09 -7.19
CA THR A 79 5.99 2.67 -8.33
C THR A 79 6.86 1.47 -7.99
N MET A 80 7.52 1.45 -6.83
CA MET A 80 8.34 0.32 -6.39
C MET A 80 7.52 -0.94 -6.20
N ALA A 81 6.36 -0.83 -5.56
CA ALA A 81 5.39 -1.90 -5.40
C ALA A 81 5.00 -2.55 -6.74
N LEU A 82 4.76 -1.75 -7.77
CA LEU A 82 4.46 -2.25 -9.12
C LEU A 82 5.66 -2.99 -9.75
N GLN A 83 6.89 -2.53 -9.48
CA GLN A 83 8.10 -3.18 -9.98
C GLN A 83 8.41 -4.51 -9.29
N ILE A 84 8.15 -4.65 -7.98
CA ILE A 84 8.36 -5.92 -7.24
C ILE A 84 7.60 -7.07 -7.90
N LYS A 85 6.36 -6.83 -8.34
CA LYS A 85 5.56 -7.86 -9.00
C LYS A 85 6.12 -8.25 -10.37
N ASN A 86 6.66 -7.29 -11.13
CA ASN A 86 7.32 -7.58 -12.41
C ASN A 86 8.63 -8.36 -12.22
N ILE A 87 9.41 -8.07 -11.18
CA ILE A 87 10.65 -8.80 -10.89
C ILE A 87 10.35 -10.27 -10.53
N LYS A 88 9.31 -10.53 -9.74
CA LYS A 88 8.90 -11.91 -9.40
C LYS A 88 8.42 -12.74 -10.61
N VAL A 89 8.03 -12.11 -11.72
CA VAL A 89 7.67 -12.82 -12.96
C VAL A 89 8.93 -13.22 -13.75
N VAL A 90 10.04 -12.50 -13.58
CA VAL A 90 11.30 -12.73 -14.30
C VAL A 90 12.18 -13.79 -13.63
N GLU A 91 11.94 -14.15 -12.36
CA GLU A 91 12.64 -15.24 -11.67
C GLU A 91 12.12 -16.65 -11.97
N LYS A 92 11.37 -16.87 -13.06
CA LYS A 92 11.28 -18.22 -13.63
C LYS A 92 12.52 -18.43 -14.51
N PRO A 93 13.49 -19.27 -14.11
CA PRO A 93 14.61 -19.59 -14.99
C PRO A 93 14.06 -20.18 -16.30
N PRO A 94 14.68 -19.89 -17.46
CA PRO A 94 14.27 -20.52 -18.70
C PRO A 94 14.39 -22.04 -18.51
N LYS A 95 13.28 -22.76 -18.69
CA LYS A 95 13.30 -24.21 -18.84
C LYS A 95 14.24 -24.51 -20.02
N ARG A 96 15.41 -25.06 -19.71
CA ARG A 96 16.23 -25.77 -20.68
C ARG A 96 15.67 -27.18 -20.75
N GLU A 97 14.81 -27.45 -21.71
CA GLU A 97 14.54 -28.78 -22.25
C GLU A 97 14.36 -28.66 -23.77
#